data_AF-A0A0N4T9S8-F1
#
_entry.id   AF-A0A0N4T9S8-F1
#
_cell.length_a   1.000
_cell.length_b   1.000
_cell.length_c   1.000
_cell.angle_alpha   90.00
_cell.angle_beta   90.00
_cell.angle_gamma   90.00
#
_symmetry.space_group_name_H-M   'P 1'
#
loop_
_entity.id
_entity.type
_entity.pdbx_description
1 polymer ?
#
loop_
_entity_poly.entity_id
_entity_poly.type
_entity_poly.pdbx_seq_one_letter_code
_entity_poly.pdbx_strand_id
1 'polypeptide(L)'
;ISATYFSGTVNVCIAYTAQDELRRAFVTIAHGIQKGLLTTTDINECLISRCLDSRFSRDPDLLIRTSGETRLSDFLLWQCSKCQIYFDGVLWPNFDYWNLCKAIYFYQQSQIPLKRLNENCLMEQKPIDNENILEFLRWADEERLEDLRQMSEAIC
;
A
#
# COMPACT_ATOMS: atom_id res chain seq x y z
N ILE A 1 17.81 -0.21 -5.98
CA ILE A 1 18.11 0.52 -7.24
C ILE A 1 16.85 1.28 -7.62
N SER A 2 16.82 2.61 -7.44
CA SER A 2 15.73 3.47 -7.94
C SER A 2 16.32 4.31 -9.07
N ALA A 3 15.92 4.00 -10.31
CA ALA A 3 16.21 4.84 -11.47
C ALA A 3 14.98 5.71 -11.72
N THR A 4 15.14 7.02 -11.64
CA THR A 4 14.05 7.99 -11.78
C THR A 4 13.72 8.19 -13.27
N TYR A 5 12.92 7.29 -13.84
CA TYR A 5 12.25 7.53 -15.12
C TYR A 5 10.95 8.28 -14.83
N PHE A 6 10.84 9.51 -15.34
CA PHE A 6 9.84 10.52 -14.97
C PHE A 6 8.41 10.24 -15.47
N SER A 7 7.95 8.98 -15.56
CA SER A 7 6.62 8.67 -16.14
C SER A 7 5.76 7.68 -15.36
N GLY A 8 6.27 7.01 -14.32
CA GLY A 8 5.45 6.11 -13.49
C GLY A 8 6.26 5.19 -12.59
N THR A 9 5.59 4.59 -11.60
CA THR A 9 6.16 3.61 -10.66
C THR A 9 5.51 2.26 -10.89
N VAL A 10 6.32 1.20 -10.94
CA VAL A 10 5.84 -0.18 -10.98
C VAL A 10 6.28 -0.88 -9.69
N ASN A 11 5.31 -1.34 -8.91
CA ASN A 11 5.56 -2.13 -7.71
C ASN A 11 5.30 -3.61 -8.03
N VAL A 12 6.30 -4.46 -7.79
CA VAL A 12 6.18 -5.91 -7.97
C VAL A 12 6.14 -6.57 -6.61
N CYS A 13 5.00 -7.17 -6.26
CA CYS A 13 4.80 -7.85 -4.98
C CYS A 13 5.24 -9.32 -5.11
N ILE A 14 6.36 -9.68 -4.46
CA ILE A 14 6.91 -11.04 -4.45
C ILE A 14 6.98 -11.51 -3.00
N ALA A 15 6.57 -12.77 -2.74
CA ALA A 15 6.45 -13.31 -1.39
C ALA A 15 5.63 -12.38 -0.47
N TYR A 16 4.59 -11.77 -1.03
CA TYR A 16 3.78 -10.75 -0.39
C TYR A 16 2.40 -11.28 -0.01
N THR A 17 1.97 -10.96 1.21
CA THR A 17 0.57 -11.01 1.64
C THR A 17 0.27 -9.75 2.46
N ALA A 18 -0.96 -9.24 2.39
CA ALA A 18 -1.35 -8.02 3.08
C ALA A 18 -1.33 -8.20 4.61
N GLN A 19 -1.71 -9.37 5.11
CA GLN A 19 -1.59 -9.69 6.54
C GLN A 19 -0.14 -9.65 7.04
N ASP A 20 0.82 -10.16 6.27
CA ASP A 20 2.23 -10.13 6.68
C ASP A 20 2.84 -8.72 6.55
N GLU A 21 2.41 -7.92 5.57
CA GLU A 21 2.73 -6.49 5.50
C GLU A 21 2.22 -5.75 6.74
N LEU A 22 0.97 -5.96 7.14
CA LEU A 22 0.41 -5.35 8.35
C LEU A 22 1.15 -5.79 9.62
N ARG A 23 1.48 -7.09 9.72
CA ARG A 23 2.29 -7.61 10.84
C ARG A 23 3.64 -6.90 10.91
N ARG A 24 4.37 -6.75 9.79
CA ARG A 24 5.63 -5.99 9.76
C ARG A 24 5.43 -4.56 10.22
N ALA A 25 4.43 -3.86 9.67
CA ALA A 25 4.15 -2.48 10.03
C ALA A 25 3.88 -2.30 11.53
N PHE A 26 3.08 -3.19 12.13
CA PHE A 26 2.80 -3.15 13.57
C PHE A 26 4.01 -3.48 14.43
N VAL A 27 4.85 -4.43 14.02
CA VAL A 27 6.12 -4.72 14.72
C VAL A 27 7.05 -3.50 14.68
N THR A 28 7.20 -2.84 13.53
CA THR A 28 8.00 -1.61 13.41
C THR A 28 7.48 -0.50 14.32
N ILE A 29 6.16 -0.29 14.38
CA ILE A 29 5.55 0.70 15.28
C ILE A 29 5.83 0.34 16.75
N ALA A 30 5.68 -0.94 17.13
CA ALA A 30 5.96 -1.39 18.49
C ALA A 30 7.43 -1.17 18.88
N HIS A 31 8.38 -1.41 17.98
CA HIS A 31 9.79 -1.10 18.20
C HIS A 31 10.03 0.41 18.34
N GLY A 32 9.38 1.24 17.53
CA GLY A 32 9.44 2.70 17.65
C GLY A 32 8.98 3.20 19.01
N ILE A 33 7.90 2.62 19.55
CA ILE A 33 7.40 2.93 20.90
C ILE A 33 8.39 2.49 21.98
N GLN A 34 8.96 1.28 21.87
CA GLN A 34 9.96 0.79 22.82
C GLN A 34 11.23 1.64 22.84
N LYS A 35 11.62 2.22 21.70
CA LYS A 35 12.74 3.16 21.57
C LYS A 35 12.42 4.58 22.04
N GLY A 36 11.16 4.85 22.42
CA GLY A 36 10.71 6.19 22.84
C GLY A 36 10.58 7.20 21.69
N LEU A 37 10.61 6.74 20.43
CA LEU A 37 10.43 7.57 19.24
C LEU A 37 8.95 7.87 18.96
N LEU A 38 8.07 7.00 19.46
CA LEU A 38 6.61 7.12 19.33
C LEU A 38 5.93 6.91 20.68
N THR A 39 4.72 7.44 20.79
CA THR A 39 3.77 7.12 21.85
C THR A 39 2.55 6.39 21.28
N THR A 40 1.78 5.71 22.13
CA THR A 40 0.54 5.05 21.68
C THR A 40 -0.49 6.05 21.14
N THR A 41 -0.44 7.31 21.57
CA THR A 41 -1.29 8.40 21.07
C THR A 41 -0.92 8.90 19.67
N ASP A 42 0.27 8.55 19.17
CA ASP A 42 0.70 8.89 17.81
C ASP A 42 0.17 7.88 16.77
N ILE A 43 -0.32 6.72 17.20
CA ILE A 43 -0.83 5.68 16.29
C ILE A 43 -2.16 6.13 15.67
N ASN A 44 -2.14 6.28 14.35
CA ASN A 44 -3.31 6.53 13.52
C ASN A 44 -3.14 5.88 12.14
N GLU A 45 -4.16 5.96 11.30
CA GLU A 45 -4.18 5.37 9.96
C GLU A 45 -3.04 5.92 9.07
N CYS A 46 -2.67 7.19 9.26
CA CYS A 46 -1.59 7.82 8.51
C CYS A 46 -0.23 7.19 8.87
N LEU A 47 0.06 7.02 10.17
CA LEU A 47 1.27 6.37 10.64
C LEU A 47 1.33 4.91 10.16
N ILE A 48 0.23 4.16 10.28
CA ILE A 48 0.17 2.78 9.81
C ILE A 48 0.50 2.72 8.32
N SER A 49 -0.12 3.58 7.50
CA SER A 49 0.11 3.65 6.05
C SER A 49 1.58 3.97 5.71
N ARG A 50 2.24 4.80 6.52
CA ARG A 50 3.67 5.11 6.37
C ARG A 50 4.60 3.95 6.77
N CYS A 51 4.11 2.99 7.53
CA CYS A 51 4.85 1.78 7.91
C CYS A 51 4.62 0.59 6.97
N LEU A 52 3.72 0.70 6.00
CA LEU A 52 3.48 -0.34 4.99
C LEU A 52 4.61 -0.40 3.96
N ASP A 53 4.77 -1.53 3.28
CA ASP A 53 5.77 -1.70 2.22
C ASP A 53 5.48 -0.72 1.06
N SER A 54 4.19 -0.46 0.82
CA SER A 54 3.66 0.47 -0.19
C SER A 54 3.82 1.97 0.13
N ARG A 55 4.45 2.39 1.24
CA ARG A 55 4.49 3.79 1.76
C ARG A 55 4.96 4.90 0.79
N PHE A 56 5.66 4.55 -0.28
CA PHE A 56 6.11 5.49 -1.32
C PHE A 56 5.15 5.61 -2.51
N SER A 57 4.09 4.81 -2.52
CA SER A 57 3.05 4.80 -3.54
C SER A 57 1.76 5.39 -2.99
N ARG A 58 0.92 5.87 -3.89
CA ARG A 58 -0.47 6.20 -3.55
C ARG A 58 -1.29 4.92 -3.48
N ASP A 59 -2.34 4.94 -2.66
CA ASP A 59 -3.32 3.87 -2.64
C ASP A 59 -3.95 3.68 -4.04
N PRO A 60 -4.25 2.43 -4.43
CA PRO A 60 -4.80 2.15 -5.74
C PRO A 60 -6.24 2.67 -5.85
N ASP A 61 -6.52 3.32 -6.97
CA ASP A 61 -7.86 3.74 -7.36
C ASP A 61 -8.72 2.58 -7.89
N LEU A 62 -8.08 1.67 -8.61
CA LEU A 62 -8.70 0.53 -9.29
C LEU A 62 -7.83 -0.72 -9.12
N LEU A 63 -8.43 -1.79 -8.62
CA LEU A 63 -7.83 -3.11 -8.52
C LEU A 63 -8.50 -4.02 -9.54
N ILE A 64 -7.73 -4.51 -10.50
CA ILE A 64 -8.18 -5.45 -11.52
C ILE A 64 -7.72 -6.85 -11.13
N ARG A 65 -8.65 -7.80 -11.09
CA ARG A 65 -8.33 -9.21 -10.90
C ARG A 65 -8.92 -10.04 -12.03
N THR A 66 -8.06 -10.80 -12.68
CA THR A 66 -8.39 -11.67 -13.82
C THR A 66 -8.78 -13.08 -13.36
N SER A 67 -9.07 -13.95 -14.33
CA SER A 67 -9.36 -15.38 -14.16
C SER A 67 -10.69 -15.72 -13.51
N GLY A 68 -11.63 -14.76 -13.42
CA GLY A 68 -13.00 -14.98 -12.97
C GLY A 68 -13.19 -15.13 -11.45
N GLU A 69 -12.12 -14.95 -10.67
CA GLU A 69 -12.14 -15.15 -9.22
C GLU A 69 -12.61 -13.90 -8.48
N THR A 70 -13.68 -13.98 -7.69
CA THR A 70 -14.26 -12.84 -6.95
C THR A 70 -13.76 -12.78 -5.50
N ARG A 71 -12.43 -12.73 -5.30
CA ARG A 71 -11.79 -12.54 -3.98
C ARG A 71 -10.56 -11.67 -4.10
N LEU A 72 -10.03 -11.15 -2.98
CA LEU A 72 -8.77 -10.40 -2.99
C LEU A 72 -7.53 -11.29 -2.84
N SER A 73 -7.68 -12.48 -2.24
CA SER A 73 -6.54 -13.37 -1.93
C SER A 73 -5.43 -12.69 -1.13
N ASP A 74 -5.79 -11.93 -0.09
CA ASP A 74 -4.81 -11.30 0.80
C ASP A 74 -3.85 -10.32 0.09
N PHE A 75 -4.40 -9.55 -0.86
CA PHE A 75 -3.65 -8.59 -1.66
C PHE A 75 -4.12 -7.16 -1.36
N LEU A 76 -3.19 -6.30 -0.92
CA LEU A 76 -3.38 -4.86 -0.66
C LEU A 76 -4.64 -4.52 0.15
N LEU A 77 -4.94 -5.28 1.21
CA LEU A 77 -6.20 -5.14 1.97
C LEU A 77 -6.38 -3.75 2.59
N TRP A 78 -5.30 -3.15 3.11
CA TRP A 78 -5.35 -1.82 3.71
C TRP A 78 -5.52 -0.73 2.64
N GLN A 79 -4.69 -0.80 1.61
CA GLN A 79 -4.62 0.17 0.52
C GLN A 79 -5.88 0.15 -0.35
N CYS A 80 -6.51 -1.02 -0.50
CA CYS A 80 -7.73 -1.18 -1.27
C CYS A 80 -9.02 -0.81 -0.52
N SER A 81 -8.94 -0.28 0.71
CA SER A 81 -10.13 0.10 1.51
C SER A 81 -11.09 1.04 0.78
N LYS A 82 -10.56 1.91 -0.10
CA LYS A 82 -11.32 2.90 -0.89
C LYS A 82 -11.25 2.66 -2.41
N CYS A 83 -10.69 1.53 -2.80
CA CYS A 83 -10.40 1.18 -4.19
C CYS A 83 -11.63 0.57 -4.88
N GLN A 84 -11.84 0.87 -6.16
CA GLN A 84 -12.80 0.13 -6.96
C GLN A 84 -12.21 -1.22 -7.35
N ILE A 85 -12.92 -2.30 -7.06
CA ILE A 85 -12.50 -3.64 -7.45
C ILE A 85 -13.24 -4.04 -8.72
N TYR A 86 -12.51 -4.53 -9.73
CA TYR A 86 -13.04 -5.04 -10.99
C TYR A 86 -12.54 -6.46 -11.24
N PHE A 87 -13.47 -7.40 -11.39
CA PHE A 87 -13.18 -8.80 -11.69
C PHE A 87 -13.43 -9.07 -13.18
N ASP A 88 -12.40 -9.54 -13.88
CA ASP A 88 -12.49 -9.97 -15.27
C ASP A 88 -12.37 -11.50 -15.37
N GLY A 89 -13.20 -12.11 -16.24
CA GLY A 89 -13.19 -13.55 -16.51
C GLY A 89 -12.02 -13.99 -17.40
N VAL A 90 -11.39 -13.06 -18.11
CA VAL A 90 -10.23 -13.34 -18.97
C VAL A 90 -9.06 -13.85 -18.14
N LEU A 91 -8.34 -14.87 -18.61
CA LEU A 91 -7.10 -15.35 -17.98
C LEU A 91 -5.98 -14.32 -18.17
N TRP A 92 -5.09 -14.18 -17.18
CA TRP A 92 -4.00 -13.19 -17.21
C TRP A 92 -3.16 -13.17 -18.51
N PRO A 93 -2.70 -14.32 -19.07
CA PRO A 93 -1.94 -14.31 -20.33
C PRO A 93 -2.73 -13.80 -21.54
N ASN A 94 -4.06 -13.77 -21.45
CA ASN A 94 -4.98 -13.34 -22.50
C ASN A 94 -5.53 -11.93 -22.25
N PHE A 95 -5.13 -11.27 -21.15
CA PHE A 95 -5.59 -9.93 -20.81
C PHE A 95 -4.93 -8.90 -21.73
N ASP A 96 -5.75 -8.16 -22.47
CA ASP A 96 -5.28 -7.23 -23.49
C ASP A 96 -5.62 -5.76 -23.18
N TYR A 97 -5.27 -4.88 -24.12
CA TYR A 97 -5.57 -3.45 -24.04
C TYR A 97 -7.07 -3.14 -23.90
N TRP A 98 -7.95 -3.91 -24.55
CA TRP A 98 -9.39 -3.67 -24.50
C TRP A 98 -9.97 -4.09 -23.16
N ASN A 99 -9.46 -5.16 -22.54
CA ASN A 99 -9.80 -5.51 -21.16
C ASN A 99 -9.47 -4.38 -20.19
N LEU A 100 -8.27 -3.78 -20.32
CA LEU A 100 -7.87 -2.64 -19.52
C LEU A 100 -8.80 -1.43 -19.73
N CYS A 101 -9.11 -1.08 -20.97
CA CYS A 101 -10.04 0.02 -21.28
C CYS A 101 -11.42 -0.21 -20.64
N LYS A 102 -11.92 -1.44 -20.68
CA LYS A 102 -13.19 -1.82 -20.07
C LYS A 102 -13.17 -1.64 -18.56
N ALA A 103 -12.08 -2.04 -17.90
CA ALA A 103 -11.90 -1.85 -16.46
C ALA A 103 -11.83 -0.36 -16.07
N ILE A 104 -11.13 0.46 -16.87
CA ILE A 104 -11.05 1.92 -16.67
C ILE A 104 -12.42 2.56 -16.85
N TYR A 105 -13.17 2.17 -17.90
CA TYR A 105 -14.51 2.67 -18.13
C TYR A 105 -15.45 2.34 -16.97
N PHE A 106 -15.37 1.10 -16.45
CA PHE A 106 -16.10 0.70 -15.25
C PHE A 106 -15.75 1.57 -14.03
N TYR A 107 -14.45 1.83 -13.78
CA TYR A 107 -14.02 2.75 -12.72
C TYR A 107 -14.61 4.15 -12.90
N GLN A 108 -14.57 4.71 -14.12
CA GLN A 108 -15.12 6.05 -14.41
C GLN A 108 -16.62 6.14 -14.14
N GLN A 109 -17.38 5.06 -14.40
CA GLN A 109 -18.81 5.02 -14.08
C GLN A 109 -19.07 4.99 -12.57
N SER A 110 -18.24 4.28 -11.81
CA SER A 110 -18.38 4.13 -10.35
C SER A 110 -17.81 5.29 -9.53
N GLN A 111 -17.00 6.17 -10.15
CA GLN A 111 -16.34 7.32 -9.50
C GLN A 111 -17.29 8.25 -8.73
N ILE A 112 -18.45 8.59 -9.31
CA ILE A 112 -19.34 9.61 -8.74
C ILE A 112 -19.97 9.13 -7.41
N PRO A 113 -20.53 7.91 -7.31
CA PRO A 113 -20.95 7.34 -6.03
C PRO A 113 -19.81 7.21 -5.01
N LEU A 114 -18.62 6.75 -5.46
CA LEU A 114 -17.49 6.47 -4.57
C LEU A 114 -16.92 7.72 -3.90
N LYS A 115 -16.82 8.84 -4.63
CA LYS A 115 -16.32 10.10 -4.05
C LYS A 115 -17.15 10.54 -2.84
N ARG A 116 -18.48 10.43 -2.94
CA ARG A 116 -19.39 10.78 -1.83
C ARG A 116 -19.22 9.88 -0.61
N LEU A 117 -18.94 8.59 -0.81
CA LEU A 117 -18.68 7.65 0.28
C LEU A 117 -17.32 7.93 0.94
N ASN A 118 -16.30 8.22 0.13
CA ASN A 118 -14.93 8.43 0.59
C ASN A 118 -14.73 9.77 1.30
N GLU A 119 -15.45 10.84 0.90
CA GLU A 119 -15.39 12.16 1.54
C GLU A 119 -15.72 12.09 3.04
N ASN A 120 -16.67 11.24 3.43
CA ASN A 120 -17.05 11.06 4.83
C ASN A 120 -15.94 10.37 5.66
N CYS A 121 -15.12 9.51 5.03
CA CYS A 121 -14.01 8.79 5.67
C CYS A 121 -12.67 9.56 5.65
N LEU A 122 -12.57 10.72 5.01
CA LEU A 122 -11.33 11.50 4.91
C LEU A 122 -11.23 12.59 5.99
N MET A 123 -12.33 12.94 6.65
CA MET A 123 -12.40 14.01 7.64
C MET A 123 -11.71 13.68 8.98
N GLU A 124 -11.25 12.45 9.19
CA GLU A 124 -10.67 11.97 10.45
C GLU A 124 -9.14 11.91 10.47
N GLN A 125 -8.46 12.18 9.34
CA GLN A 125 -7.01 12.02 9.25
C GLN A 125 -6.27 13.25 9.77
N LYS A 126 -5.63 13.12 10.94
CA LYS A 126 -4.75 14.15 11.50
C LYS A 126 -3.43 14.19 10.71
N PRO A 127 -2.95 15.36 10.26
CA PRO A 127 -1.68 15.46 9.54
C PRO A 127 -0.49 15.07 10.42
N ILE A 128 0.52 14.46 9.81
CA ILE A 128 1.79 14.12 10.46
C ILE A 128 2.67 15.37 10.49
N ASP A 129 2.46 16.23 11.49
CA ASP A 129 3.27 17.43 11.73
C ASP A 129 4.07 17.32 13.04
N ASN A 130 4.49 16.11 13.40
CA ASN A 130 5.29 15.85 14.60
C ASN A 130 6.72 15.43 14.21
N GLU A 131 7.70 16.21 14.66
CA GLU A 131 9.13 15.98 14.41
C GLU A 131 9.58 14.57 14.85
N ASN A 132 9.03 14.07 15.95
CA ASN A 132 9.29 12.73 16.47
C ASN A 132 8.82 11.63 15.50
N ILE A 133 7.69 11.82 14.83
CA ILE A 133 7.18 10.85 13.84
C ILE A 133 8.11 10.83 12.62
N LEU A 134 8.59 11.99 12.17
CA LEU A 134 9.54 12.05 11.07
C LEU A 134 10.87 11.37 11.43
N GLU A 135 11.35 11.51 12.65
CA GLU A 135 12.52 10.79 13.15
C GLU A 135 12.29 9.28 13.17
N PHE A 136 11.16 8.83 13.71
CA PHE A 136 10.75 7.43 13.67
C PHE A 136 10.73 6.87 12.24
N LEU A 137 10.13 7.59 11.29
CA LEU A 137 10.03 7.12 9.90
C LEU A 137 11.41 6.99 9.24
N ARG A 138 12.33 7.93 9.50
CA ARG A 138 13.72 7.80 9.02
C ARG A 138 14.40 6.57 9.60
N TRP A 139 14.29 6.38 10.92
CA TRP A 139 14.85 5.21 11.59
C TRP A 139 14.28 3.90 11.02
N ALA A 140 12.97 3.83 10.79
CA ALA A 140 12.30 2.65 10.24
C ALA A 140 12.70 2.36 8.78
N ASP A 141 13.02 3.39 7.99
CA ASP A 141 13.55 3.24 6.63
C ASP A 141 14.98 2.71 6.64
N GLU A 142 15.82 3.19 7.57
CA GLU A 142 17.19 2.71 7.76
C GLU A 142 17.23 1.24 8.21
N GLU A 143 16.39 0.84 9.17
CA GLU A 143 16.30 -0.54 9.64
C GLU A 143 15.95 -1.51 8.50
N ARG A 144 14.95 -1.17 7.66
CA ARG A 144 14.59 -2.00 6.49
C ARG A 144 15.70 -2.08 5.45
N LEU A 145 16.43 -0.98 5.23
CA LEU A 145 17.56 -0.98 4.29
C LEU A 145 18.68 -1.90 4.78
N GLU A 146 18.92 -1.94 6.08
CA GLU A 146 19.90 -2.81 6.69
C GLU A 146 19.48 -4.29 6.57
N ASP A 147 18.22 -4.63 6.85
CA ASP A 147 17.69 -5.99 6.66
C ASP A 147 17.88 -6.47 5.21
N LEU A 148 17.58 -5.61 4.23
CA LEU A 148 17.77 -5.93 2.82
C LEU A 148 19.23 -6.15 2.45
N ARG A 149 20.16 -5.39 3.04
CA ARG A 149 21.60 -5.57 2.83
C ARG A 149 22.05 -6.92 3.38
N GLN A 150 21.67 -7.25 4.61
CA GLN A 150 22.00 -8.54 5.23
C GLN A 150 21.45 -9.72 4.44
N MET A 151 20.22 -9.62 3.93
CA MET A 151 19.65 -10.65 3.05
C MET A 151 20.43 -10.79 1.74
N SER A 152 20.88 -9.69 1.15
CA SER A 152 21.67 -9.72 -0.09
C SER A 152 23.05 -10.37 0.12
N GLU A 153 23.68 -10.14 1.27
CA GLU A 153 24.96 -10.73 1.65
C GLU A 153 24.83 -12.23 1.96
N ALA A 154 23.72 -12.66 2.57
CA ALA A 154 23.47 -14.06 2.89
C ALA A 154 23.17 -14.95 1.66
N ILE A 155 22.83 -14.34 0.52
CA ILE A 155 22.52 -15.04 -0.74
C ILE A 155 23.76 -15.14 -1.66
N CYS A 156 24.81 -14.33 -1.39
CA CYS A 156 26.10 -14.40 -2.09
C CYS A 156 27.04 -15.42 -1.44
#